data_AF-A0A954W041-F1
#
_entry.id   AF-A0A954W041-F1
#
_cell.length_a   1.000
_cell.length_b   1.000
_cell.length_c   1.000
_cell.angle_alpha   90.00
_cell.angle_beta   90.00
_cell.angle_gamma   90.00
#
_symmetry.space_group_name_H-M   'P 1'
#
loop_
_entity.id
_entity.type
_entity.pdbx_description
1 polymer ?
#
loop_
_entity_poly.entity_id
_entity_poly.type
_entity_poly.pdbx_seq_one_letter_code
_entity_poly.pdbx_strand_id
1 'polypeptide(L)'
;AIDAKKLSVPLVEVDFTELELLDPIGKITSLQAPHRIADAILRDSELDGVAFRKSDIGKQIDNVSNRNATPLFELCPTALIFGVWDSTGPKGGLGAKFARAMVSEIIGYDAAFGVKTGSRRDPLQIRAGAKVVIEKDGYKLAGEKAKKAVSPSEVNHGNIPPTIDSNAGGVTISHAEQTVVISMPAFRRLRFPVNGEYKPEYDDAARVVLVSLSLVAATLAAESGLDLRSRCVLWPTQTMKWELLVKPGATPELVEVSSADAIKLYEEAVKAATDAGLPYRTDPVSLKPGKSLTALLQESQNIAAATSAGEDE
;
A
#
# COMPACT_ATOMS: atom_id res chain seq x y z
N ALA A 1 -6.92 -8.84 8.25
CA ALA A 1 -7.46 -10.21 8.06
C ALA A 1 -6.36 -11.27 8.20
N ILE A 2 -5.23 -11.11 7.51
CA ILE A 2 -4.07 -12.03 7.59
C ILE A 2 -3.51 -12.13 9.01
N ASP A 3 -3.19 -11.00 9.67
CA ASP A 3 -2.66 -11.02 11.04
C ASP A 3 -3.64 -11.61 12.05
N ALA A 4 -4.95 -11.41 11.82
CA ALA A 4 -6.03 -12.00 12.60
C ALA A 4 -6.31 -13.48 12.24
N LYS A 5 -5.52 -14.07 11.34
CA LYS A 5 -5.64 -15.45 10.85
C LYS A 5 -7.01 -15.81 10.27
N LYS A 6 -7.72 -14.81 9.73
CA LYS A 6 -9.01 -15.00 9.05
C LYS A 6 -8.87 -15.34 7.57
N LEU A 7 -7.68 -15.18 7.01
CA LEU A 7 -7.40 -15.34 5.59
C LEU A 7 -5.93 -15.73 5.42
N SER A 8 -5.65 -16.76 4.62
CA SER A 8 -4.31 -17.12 4.17
C SER A 8 -4.18 -16.82 2.68
N VAL A 9 -3.16 -16.05 2.31
CA VAL A 9 -2.84 -15.65 0.93
C VAL A 9 -1.31 -15.77 0.79
N PRO A 10 -0.79 -16.19 -0.37
CA PRO A 10 0.63 -16.18 -0.62
C PRO A 10 1.21 -14.78 -0.54
N LEU A 11 2.25 -14.65 0.30
CA LEU A 11 2.96 -13.41 0.56
C LEU A 11 4.46 -13.64 0.48
N VAL A 12 5.16 -12.60 0.07
CA VAL A 12 6.59 -12.46 0.29
C VAL A 12 6.75 -11.36 1.32
N GLU A 13 7.52 -11.61 2.37
CA GLU A 13 7.76 -10.65 3.45
C GLU A 13 9.25 -10.44 3.67
N VAL A 14 9.61 -9.24 4.12
CA VAL A 14 10.95 -8.91 4.61
C VAL A 14 10.84 -8.63 6.10
N ASP A 15 11.67 -9.33 6.87
CA ASP A 15 11.68 -9.24 8.32
C ASP A 15 12.86 -8.38 8.81
N PHE A 16 12.54 -7.18 9.31
CA PHE A 16 13.53 -6.23 9.83
C PHE A 16 13.70 -6.32 11.35
N THR A 17 13.03 -7.24 12.07
CA THR A 17 13.02 -7.23 13.55
C THR A 17 14.37 -7.52 14.20
N GLU A 18 15.31 -8.11 13.46
CA GLU A 18 16.67 -8.40 13.95
C GLU A 18 17.64 -7.23 13.73
N LEU A 19 17.21 -6.14 13.06
CA LEU A 19 18.05 -4.98 12.85
C LEU A 19 18.00 -4.01 14.04
N GLU A 20 19.16 -3.50 14.41
CA GLU A 20 19.27 -2.36 15.31
C GLU A 20 18.95 -1.08 14.55
N LEU A 21 17.71 -0.62 14.69
CA LEU A 21 17.16 0.61 14.11
C LEU A 21 16.73 1.56 15.23
N LEU A 22 16.88 2.87 15.01
CA LEU A 22 16.37 3.90 15.91
C LEU A 22 14.83 3.89 15.96
N ASP A 23 14.19 3.64 14.82
CA ASP A 23 12.74 3.42 14.69
C ASP A 23 12.46 2.03 14.11
N PRO A 24 12.00 1.06 14.93
CA PRO A 24 11.75 -0.31 14.49
C PRO A 24 10.63 -0.43 13.43
N ILE A 25 10.90 -1.12 12.32
CA ILE A 25 9.94 -1.29 11.20
C ILE A 25 9.07 -2.54 11.34
N GLY A 26 9.59 -3.61 11.94
CA GLY A 26 8.90 -4.91 11.98
C GLY A 26 8.96 -5.65 10.63
N LYS A 27 7.83 -6.18 10.18
CA LYS A 27 7.73 -6.95 8.93
C LYS A 27 7.01 -6.15 7.85
N ILE A 28 7.52 -6.22 6.62
CA ILE A 28 6.90 -5.62 5.44
C ILE A 28 6.58 -6.71 4.43
N THR A 29 5.30 -6.83 4.08
CA THR A 29 4.79 -7.82 3.12
C THR A 29 4.63 -7.25 1.72
N SER A 30 4.46 -8.12 0.73
CA SER A 30 4.12 -7.77 -0.66
C SER A 30 2.76 -7.07 -0.82
N LEU A 31 1.92 -7.02 0.23
CA LEU A 31 0.70 -6.20 0.27
C LEU A 31 0.97 -4.74 0.66
N GLN A 32 2.01 -4.50 1.45
CA GLN A 32 2.41 -3.17 1.91
C GLN A 32 3.43 -2.54 0.97
N ALA A 33 4.31 -3.35 0.38
CA ALA A 33 5.31 -2.88 -0.58
C ALA A 33 4.61 -2.22 -1.80
N PRO A 34 4.87 -0.94 -2.11
CA PRO A 34 4.17 -0.19 -3.16
C PRO A 34 4.14 -0.90 -4.50
N HIS A 35 5.23 -1.59 -4.82
CA HIS A 35 5.42 -2.31 -6.06
C HIS A 35 5.36 -3.84 -5.91
N ARG A 36 4.77 -4.31 -4.80
CA ARG A 36 4.47 -5.71 -4.47
C ARG A 36 5.75 -6.57 -4.54
N ILE A 37 5.67 -7.74 -5.16
CA ILE A 37 6.80 -8.67 -5.31
C ILE A 37 7.97 -8.10 -6.14
N ALA A 38 7.73 -7.06 -6.93
CA ALA A 38 8.76 -6.38 -7.72
C ALA A 38 9.29 -5.11 -7.05
N ASP A 39 8.98 -4.88 -5.77
CA ASP A 39 9.46 -3.74 -5.01
C ASP A 39 10.94 -3.85 -4.66
N ALA A 40 11.61 -2.70 -4.59
CA ALA A 40 13.03 -2.62 -4.23
C ALA A 40 13.31 -3.24 -2.86
N ILE A 41 12.38 -3.09 -1.90
CA ILE A 41 12.49 -3.68 -0.57
C ILE A 41 12.70 -5.20 -0.67
N LEU A 42 11.88 -5.89 -1.47
CA LEU A 42 11.96 -7.33 -1.64
C LEU A 42 13.14 -7.73 -2.54
N ARG A 43 13.39 -6.94 -3.59
CA ARG A 43 14.49 -7.17 -4.54
C ARG A 43 15.86 -7.13 -3.87
N ASP A 44 16.05 -6.18 -2.95
CA ASP A 44 17.32 -5.91 -2.27
C ASP A 44 17.42 -6.71 -0.94
N SER A 45 16.54 -7.71 -0.77
CA SER A 45 16.55 -8.67 0.33
C SER A 45 17.11 -10.02 -0.09
N GLU A 46 17.38 -10.87 0.90
CA GLU A 46 18.02 -12.18 0.76
C GLU A 46 17.09 -13.28 1.30
N LEU A 47 17.10 -14.43 0.63
CA LEU A 47 16.53 -15.69 1.09
C LEU A 47 17.70 -16.63 1.40
N ASP A 48 17.83 -17.05 2.66
CA ASP A 48 18.91 -17.95 3.12
C ASP A 48 20.32 -17.47 2.72
N GLY A 49 20.56 -16.15 2.80
CA GLY A 49 21.83 -15.52 2.43
C GLY A 49 22.07 -15.35 0.93
N VAL A 50 21.10 -15.71 0.08
CA VAL A 50 21.14 -15.53 -1.36
C VAL A 50 20.20 -14.38 -1.74
N ALA A 51 20.69 -13.42 -2.53
CA ALA A 51 19.85 -12.34 -3.05
C ALA A 51 18.53 -12.88 -3.64
N PHE A 52 17.39 -12.32 -3.24
CA PHE A 52 16.07 -12.89 -3.50
C PHE A 52 15.86 -13.21 -4.97
N ARG A 53 16.15 -12.27 -5.88
CA ARG A 53 15.98 -12.48 -7.34
C ARG A 53 16.93 -13.54 -7.93
N LYS A 54 17.98 -13.97 -7.20
CA LYS A 54 18.91 -15.03 -7.60
C LYS A 54 18.58 -16.39 -6.96
N SER A 55 17.69 -16.43 -5.96
CA SER A 55 17.17 -17.67 -5.39
C SER A 55 16.35 -18.47 -6.42
N ASP A 56 16.11 -19.75 -6.14
CA ASP A 56 15.36 -20.63 -7.04
C ASP A 56 13.93 -20.13 -7.27
N ILE A 57 13.26 -19.65 -6.22
CA ILE A 57 11.91 -19.05 -6.34
C ILE A 57 11.95 -17.67 -7.00
N GLY A 58 12.98 -16.87 -6.71
CA GLY A 58 13.09 -15.51 -7.24
C GLY A 58 13.28 -15.49 -8.75
N LYS A 59 14.11 -16.39 -9.29
CA LYS A 59 14.35 -16.51 -10.74
C LYS A 59 13.08 -16.84 -11.53
N GLN A 60 12.10 -17.52 -10.92
CA GLN A 60 10.85 -17.85 -11.60
C GLN A 60 10.06 -16.60 -11.97
N ILE A 61 10.14 -15.55 -11.16
CA ILE A 61 9.46 -14.26 -11.38
C ILE A 61 10.03 -13.52 -12.61
N ASP A 62 11.28 -13.79 -13.02
CA ASP A 62 11.88 -13.13 -14.20
C ASP A 62 11.20 -13.51 -15.53
N ASN A 63 10.51 -14.65 -15.55
CA ASN A 63 9.95 -15.24 -16.76
C ASN A 63 8.42 -15.24 -16.77
N VAL A 64 7.80 -14.57 -15.81
CA VAL A 64 6.34 -14.46 -15.74
C VAL A 64 5.80 -13.60 -16.88
N SER A 65 4.66 -14.03 -17.42
CA SER A 65 3.96 -13.36 -18.52
C SER A 65 2.49 -13.74 -18.51
N ASN A 66 1.67 -13.11 -19.36
CA ASN A 66 0.29 -13.55 -19.55
C ASN A 66 0.17 -15.03 -19.99
N ARG A 67 1.21 -15.59 -20.64
CA ARG A 67 1.24 -17.00 -21.07
C ARG A 67 1.81 -17.94 -20.00
N ASN A 68 2.36 -17.41 -18.92
CA ASN A 68 2.85 -18.17 -17.77
C ASN A 68 2.80 -17.28 -16.52
N ALA A 69 1.65 -17.22 -15.87
CA ALA A 69 1.41 -16.47 -14.64
C ALA A 69 1.57 -17.34 -13.38
N THR A 70 1.85 -18.65 -13.53
CA THR A 70 1.94 -19.63 -12.44
C THR A 70 2.87 -19.20 -11.29
N PRO A 71 4.10 -18.69 -11.53
CA PRO A 71 4.94 -18.26 -10.42
C PRO A 71 4.37 -17.09 -9.61
N LEU A 72 3.67 -16.15 -10.26
CA LEU A 72 2.97 -15.08 -9.53
C LEU A 72 1.74 -15.61 -8.80
N PHE A 73 1.02 -16.56 -9.39
CA PHE A 73 -0.10 -17.22 -8.72
C PHE A 73 0.32 -17.90 -7.43
N GLU A 74 1.48 -18.58 -7.45
CA GLU A 74 2.04 -19.26 -6.30
C GLU A 74 2.55 -18.31 -5.22
N LEU A 75 3.26 -17.23 -5.59
CA LEU A 75 4.04 -16.41 -4.65
C LEU A 75 3.37 -15.09 -4.25
N CYS A 76 2.58 -14.49 -5.15
CA CYS A 76 1.96 -13.18 -4.95
C CYS A 76 0.75 -13.01 -5.89
N PRO A 77 -0.35 -13.76 -5.71
CA PRO A 77 -1.50 -13.71 -6.61
C PRO A 77 -2.16 -12.32 -6.62
N THR A 78 -1.96 -11.52 -5.57
CA THR A 78 -2.39 -10.12 -5.47
C THR A 78 -1.73 -9.22 -6.52
N ALA A 79 -0.55 -9.58 -7.04
CA ALA A 79 0.07 -8.88 -8.17
C ALA A 79 -0.69 -9.09 -9.49
N LEU A 80 -1.37 -10.23 -9.66
CA LEU A 80 -2.23 -10.50 -10.83
C LEU A 80 -3.58 -9.77 -10.74
N ILE A 81 -4.01 -9.41 -9.52
CA ILE A 81 -5.26 -8.68 -9.26
C ILE A 81 -5.04 -7.17 -9.35
N PHE A 82 -4.08 -6.65 -8.59
CA PHE A 82 -3.86 -5.21 -8.44
C PHE A 82 -2.79 -4.65 -9.39
N GLY A 83 -2.19 -5.51 -10.21
CA GLY A 83 -1.15 -5.16 -11.17
C GLY A 83 0.25 -5.05 -10.56
N VAL A 84 1.25 -5.21 -11.43
CA VAL A 84 2.68 -5.11 -11.12
C VAL A 84 3.46 -4.79 -12.40
N TRP A 85 4.57 -4.05 -12.29
CA TRP A 85 5.43 -3.76 -13.43
C TRP A 85 6.92 -3.82 -13.09
N ASP A 86 7.55 -4.99 -13.25
CA ASP A 86 8.98 -5.17 -12.97
C ASP A 86 9.90 -4.47 -13.99
N SER A 87 10.03 -3.15 -13.92
CA SER A 87 10.84 -2.33 -14.82
C SER A 87 12.34 -2.47 -14.55
N THR A 88 12.72 -2.75 -13.30
CA THR A 88 14.11 -2.87 -12.85
C THR A 88 14.64 -4.31 -12.84
N GLY A 89 13.85 -5.28 -13.27
CA GLY A 89 14.26 -6.67 -13.37
C GLY A 89 15.41 -6.89 -14.35
N PRO A 90 15.97 -8.11 -14.40
CA PRO A 90 17.15 -8.44 -15.21
C PRO A 90 16.94 -8.25 -16.73
N LYS A 91 15.71 -8.01 -17.17
CA LYS A 91 15.33 -7.75 -18.56
C LYS A 91 15.23 -6.26 -18.92
N GLY A 92 15.64 -5.34 -18.04
CA GLY A 92 15.83 -3.92 -18.36
C GLY A 92 14.60 -3.23 -18.97
N GLY A 93 13.48 -3.18 -18.24
CA GLY A 93 12.22 -2.58 -18.70
C GLY A 93 11.28 -3.51 -19.47
N LEU A 94 11.79 -4.64 -19.99
CA LEU A 94 11.00 -5.72 -20.61
C LEU A 94 10.50 -6.76 -19.59
N GLY A 95 10.63 -6.47 -18.29
CA GLY A 95 10.13 -7.33 -17.24
C GLY A 95 8.61 -7.41 -17.23
N ALA A 96 8.08 -8.29 -16.39
CA ALA A 96 6.67 -8.61 -16.41
C ALA A 96 5.79 -7.40 -16.08
N LYS A 97 4.77 -7.19 -16.91
CA LYS A 97 3.82 -6.09 -16.78
C LYS A 97 2.41 -6.64 -16.81
N PHE A 98 1.75 -6.62 -15.66
CA PHE A 98 0.35 -7.00 -15.51
C PHE A 98 -0.46 -5.74 -15.20
N ALA A 99 -1.43 -5.46 -16.07
CA ALA A 99 -2.43 -4.44 -15.79
C ALA A 99 -3.31 -4.90 -14.62
N ARG A 100 -3.89 -3.94 -13.90
CA ARG A 100 -4.82 -4.26 -12.81
C ARG A 100 -6.04 -4.97 -13.40
N ALA A 101 -6.43 -6.09 -12.80
CA ALA A 101 -7.69 -6.77 -13.08
C ALA A 101 -8.82 -6.24 -12.19
N MET A 102 -8.48 -5.63 -11.05
CA MET A 102 -9.42 -4.98 -10.14
C MET A 102 -9.07 -3.50 -9.97
N VAL A 103 -10.10 -2.64 -9.99
CA VAL A 103 -10.00 -1.21 -9.72
C VAL A 103 -11.11 -0.82 -8.75
N SER A 104 -10.79 -0.02 -7.73
CA SER A 104 -11.76 0.60 -6.83
C SER A 104 -11.53 2.11 -6.85
N GLU A 105 -12.54 2.87 -7.24
CA GLU A 105 -12.49 4.33 -7.36
C GLU A 105 -13.57 4.95 -6.50
N ILE A 106 -13.24 6.06 -5.84
CA ILE A 106 -14.19 6.89 -5.09
C ILE A 106 -14.21 8.26 -5.73
N ILE A 107 -15.38 8.69 -6.20
CA ILE A 107 -15.59 9.97 -6.87
C ILE A 107 -16.51 10.82 -6.02
N GLY A 108 -16.14 12.08 -5.80
CA GLY A 108 -16.99 13.08 -5.14
C GLY A 108 -17.73 13.94 -6.16
N TYR A 109 -19.04 14.05 -6.03
CA TYR A 109 -19.88 14.84 -6.92
C TYR A 109 -20.11 16.25 -6.38
N ASP A 110 -20.35 17.20 -7.30
CA ASP A 110 -20.60 18.63 -7.01
C ASP A 110 -19.54 19.26 -6.11
N ALA A 111 -18.27 18.95 -6.39
CA ALA A 111 -17.14 19.39 -5.58
C ALA A 111 -17.00 20.92 -5.56
N ALA A 112 -17.04 21.49 -4.36
CA ALA A 112 -16.70 22.88 -4.08
C ALA A 112 -15.41 22.94 -3.25
N PHE A 113 -14.41 23.66 -3.75
CA PHE A 113 -13.12 23.82 -3.08
C PHE A 113 -13.21 24.86 -1.97
N GLY A 114 -12.81 24.45 -0.76
CA GLY A 114 -12.73 25.34 0.40
C GLY A 114 -11.40 26.09 0.45
N VAL A 115 -11.32 27.05 1.38
CA VAL A 115 -10.06 27.72 1.76
C VAL A 115 -9.70 27.39 3.20
N LYS A 116 -8.40 27.26 3.50
CA LYS A 116 -7.93 27.02 4.87
C LYS A 116 -7.53 28.35 5.48
N THR A 117 -8.11 28.68 6.62
CA THR A 117 -7.66 29.81 7.43
C THR A 117 -6.85 29.31 8.62
N GLY A 118 -5.71 29.93 8.89
CA GLY A 118 -4.88 29.62 10.06
C GLY A 118 -4.67 30.86 10.92
N SER A 119 -4.76 30.74 12.24
CA SER A 119 -4.32 31.78 13.18
C SER A 119 -4.03 31.16 14.54
N ARG A 120 -3.23 31.83 15.36
CA ARG A 120 -3.02 31.47 16.76
C ARG A 120 -3.07 32.71 17.62
N ARG A 121 -3.85 32.67 18.69
CA ARG A 121 -3.70 33.61 19.80
C ARG A 121 -2.96 32.90 20.93
N ASP A 122 -1.79 33.43 21.29
CA ASP A 122 -1.07 32.97 22.46
C ASP A 122 -1.76 33.48 23.72
N PRO A 123 -2.17 32.61 24.66
CA PRO A 123 -2.78 33.04 25.92
C PRO A 123 -1.86 33.92 26.76
N LEU A 124 -0.54 33.79 26.63
CA LEU A 124 0.45 34.61 27.33
C LEU A 124 0.65 35.99 26.69
N GLN A 125 0.11 36.21 25.48
CA GLN A 125 0.21 37.49 24.74
C GLN A 125 1.66 38.02 24.65
N ILE A 126 2.63 37.11 24.51
CA ILE A 126 4.05 37.45 24.41
C ILE A 126 4.27 38.37 23.21
N ARG A 127 4.90 39.51 23.46
CA ARG A 127 5.17 40.54 22.45
C ARG A 127 6.36 40.13 21.59
N ALA A 128 6.27 40.34 20.28
CA ALA A 128 7.35 40.06 19.33
C ALA A 128 8.68 40.79 19.66
N GLY A 129 8.61 41.89 20.43
CA GLY A 129 9.79 42.62 20.91
C GLY A 129 10.60 41.89 21.99
N ALA A 130 10.05 40.88 22.67
CA ALA A 130 10.76 40.09 23.66
C ALA A 130 11.65 39.02 23.00
N LYS A 131 12.66 39.46 22.24
CA LYS A 131 13.51 38.58 21.44
C LYS A 131 14.21 37.52 22.28
N VAL A 132 14.48 36.38 21.66
CA VAL A 132 15.17 35.24 22.28
C VAL A 132 16.38 34.82 21.46
N VAL A 133 17.30 34.10 22.10
CA VAL A 133 18.37 33.36 21.43
C VAL A 133 18.11 31.88 21.65
N ILE A 134 18.05 31.12 20.55
CA ILE A 134 17.87 29.67 20.58
C ILE A 134 19.17 29.02 21.08
N GLU A 135 19.03 28.06 21.98
CA GLU A 135 20.10 27.25 22.54
C GLU A 135 19.75 25.76 22.36
N LYS A 136 20.74 24.89 22.50
CA LYS A 136 20.59 23.44 22.25
C LYS A 136 19.42 22.79 23.00
N ASP A 137 19.12 23.27 24.21
CA ASP A 137 18.05 22.74 25.07
C ASP A 137 16.94 23.79 25.35
N GLY A 138 16.69 24.71 24.41
CA GLY A 138 15.59 25.66 24.49
C GLY A 138 15.95 27.08 24.06
N TYR A 139 15.61 28.07 24.86
CA TYR A 139 15.90 29.47 24.53
C TYR A 139 16.09 30.33 25.79
N LYS A 140 16.81 31.44 25.63
CA LYS A 140 16.93 32.48 26.65
C LYS A 140 16.54 33.85 26.10
N LEU A 141 16.16 34.76 26.98
CA LEU A 141 15.87 36.15 26.60
C LEU A 141 17.15 36.82 26.02
N ALA A 142 17.00 37.50 24.90
CA ALA A 142 18.10 38.22 24.25
C ALA A 142 18.43 39.51 25.03
N GLY A 143 19.70 39.73 25.33
CA GLY A 143 20.19 41.03 25.81
C GLY A 143 20.28 42.07 24.68
N GLU A 144 20.44 43.36 25.02
CA GLU A 144 20.43 44.49 24.08
C GLU A 144 21.40 44.37 22.88
N LYS A 145 22.49 43.61 23.02
CA LYS A 145 23.53 43.42 21.99
C LYS A 145 23.65 41.97 21.52
N ALA A 146 22.66 41.13 21.78
CA ALA A 146 22.70 39.73 21.41
C ALA A 146 22.70 39.55 19.87
N LYS A 147 23.70 38.83 19.35
CA LYS A 147 23.72 38.37 17.96
C LYS A 147 22.76 37.18 17.81
N LYS A 148 22.13 37.04 16.63
CA LYS A 148 21.14 35.99 16.33
C LYS A 148 19.88 36.01 17.21
N ALA A 149 19.47 37.19 17.68
CA ALA A 149 18.22 37.33 18.42
C ALA A 149 17.01 37.23 17.48
N VAL A 150 16.20 36.19 17.67
CA VAL A 150 15.02 35.87 16.87
C VAL A 150 13.72 36.26 17.58
N SER A 151 12.62 36.22 16.85
CA SER A 151 11.30 36.45 17.41
C SER A 151 10.86 35.25 18.28
N PRO A 152 10.06 35.45 19.35
CA PRO A 152 9.48 34.34 20.10
C PRO A 152 8.68 33.34 19.24
N SER A 153 8.15 33.77 18.09
CA SER A 153 7.39 32.88 17.19
C SER A 153 8.24 31.77 16.59
N GLU A 154 9.54 31.99 16.43
CA GLU A 154 10.48 30.97 15.94
C GLU A 154 10.71 29.87 16.97
N VAL A 155 10.42 30.13 18.26
CA VAL A 155 10.38 29.12 19.33
C VAL A 155 8.94 28.79 19.75
N ASN A 156 7.99 28.90 18.82
CA ASN A 156 6.58 28.57 19.01
C ASN A 156 5.84 29.39 20.09
N HIS A 157 6.31 30.60 20.42
CA HIS A 157 5.65 31.55 21.33
C HIS A 157 5.13 32.81 20.60
N GLY A 158 3.97 33.31 21.02
CA GLY A 158 3.34 34.49 20.45
C GLY A 158 2.23 34.19 19.44
N ASN A 159 1.60 35.28 18.99
CA ASN A 159 0.45 35.21 18.08
C ASN A 159 0.92 34.88 16.66
N ILE A 160 0.18 34.03 15.95
CA ILE A 160 0.34 33.81 14.51
C ILE A 160 -0.79 34.58 13.81
N PRO A 161 -0.48 35.58 12.96
CA PRO A 161 -1.48 36.35 12.23
C PRO A 161 -2.41 35.44 11.40
N PRO A 162 -3.67 35.86 11.17
CA PRO A 162 -4.55 35.16 10.25
C PRO A 162 -3.94 35.03 8.85
N THR A 163 -3.88 33.81 8.33
CA THR A 163 -3.52 33.50 6.94
C THR A 163 -4.67 32.83 6.23
N ILE A 164 -4.73 33.00 4.92
CA ILE A 164 -5.67 32.32 4.03
C ILE A 164 -4.83 31.55 3.01
N ASP A 165 -5.04 30.24 2.97
CA ASP A 165 -4.49 29.36 1.96
C ASP A 165 -5.65 28.89 1.06
N SER A 166 -5.65 29.39 -0.17
CA SER A 166 -6.67 29.08 -1.17
C SER A 166 -6.54 27.68 -1.79
N ASN A 167 -5.42 26.98 -1.54
CA ASN A 167 -5.14 25.67 -2.12
C ASN A 167 -5.31 24.52 -1.11
N ALA A 168 -5.29 24.81 0.20
CA ALA A 168 -5.30 23.78 1.26
C ALA A 168 -6.62 23.66 2.06
N GLY A 169 -7.73 24.23 1.57
CA GLY A 169 -9.01 24.26 2.30
C GLY A 169 -9.85 22.98 2.27
N GLY A 170 -9.43 21.97 1.51
CA GLY A 170 -10.21 20.76 1.32
C GLY A 170 -11.36 20.96 0.31
N VAL A 171 -12.27 20.00 0.28
CA VAL A 171 -13.36 19.93 -0.69
C VAL A 171 -14.65 19.54 0.04
N THR A 172 -15.74 20.22 -0.28
CA THR A 172 -17.10 19.80 0.09
C THR A 172 -17.75 19.18 -1.13
N ILE A 173 -18.45 18.06 -0.96
CA ILE A 173 -19.10 17.30 -2.04
C ILE A 173 -20.56 17.06 -1.65
N SER A 174 -21.44 16.86 -2.62
CA SER A 174 -22.85 16.50 -2.34
C SER A 174 -22.94 15.05 -1.84
N HIS A 175 -22.20 14.15 -2.48
CA HIS A 175 -22.02 12.76 -2.09
C HIS A 175 -20.75 12.19 -2.72
N ALA A 176 -20.33 11.02 -2.22
CA ALA A 176 -19.28 10.21 -2.84
C ALA A 176 -19.87 8.90 -3.36
N GLU A 177 -19.42 8.46 -4.52
CA GLU A 177 -19.74 7.15 -5.09
C GLU A 177 -18.48 6.31 -5.17
N GLN A 178 -18.54 5.08 -4.66
CA GLN A 178 -17.49 4.09 -4.84
C GLN A 178 -17.91 3.10 -5.92
N THR A 179 -17.08 2.95 -6.96
CA THR A 179 -17.24 1.91 -7.97
C THR A 179 -16.08 0.94 -7.88
N VAL A 180 -16.39 -0.36 -7.80
CA VAL A 180 -15.39 -1.44 -7.82
C VAL A 180 -15.64 -2.33 -9.03
N VAL A 181 -14.63 -2.48 -9.88
CA VAL A 181 -14.70 -3.29 -11.10
C VAL A 181 -13.72 -4.45 -11.02
N ILE A 182 -14.22 -5.66 -11.27
CA ILE A 182 -13.42 -6.87 -11.46
C ILE A 182 -13.51 -7.28 -12.94
N SER A 183 -12.39 -7.23 -13.66
CA SER A 183 -12.32 -7.47 -15.09
C SER A 183 -12.11 -8.96 -15.40
N MET A 184 -13.21 -9.65 -15.73
CA MET A 184 -13.15 -11.04 -16.23
C MET A 184 -12.29 -11.17 -17.51
N PRO A 185 -12.34 -10.23 -18.49
CA PRO A 185 -11.43 -10.27 -19.64
C PRO A 185 -9.94 -10.17 -19.26
N ALA A 186 -9.58 -9.43 -18.21
CA ALA A 186 -8.20 -9.37 -17.73
C ALA A 186 -7.72 -10.76 -17.26
N PHE A 187 -8.52 -11.44 -16.44
CA PHE A 187 -8.20 -12.79 -15.97
C PHE A 187 -8.19 -13.85 -17.07
N ARG A 188 -9.09 -13.76 -18.07
CA ARG A 188 -9.13 -14.69 -19.22
C ARG A 188 -7.84 -14.70 -20.06
N ARG A 189 -7.02 -13.65 -19.98
CA ARG A 189 -5.75 -13.57 -20.71
C ARG A 189 -4.61 -14.29 -20.01
N LEU A 190 -4.76 -14.59 -18.72
CA LEU A 190 -3.75 -15.27 -17.92
C LEU A 190 -3.78 -16.78 -18.18
N ARG A 191 -2.60 -17.38 -18.29
CA ARG A 191 -2.40 -18.82 -18.42
C ARG A 191 -1.56 -19.34 -17.27
N PHE A 192 -1.86 -20.54 -16.79
CA PHE A 192 -1.23 -21.13 -15.62
C PHE A 192 -0.68 -22.53 -15.91
N PRO A 193 0.30 -22.65 -16.83
CA PRO A 193 0.92 -23.95 -17.09
C PRO A 193 1.65 -24.46 -15.84
N VAL A 194 1.56 -25.76 -15.60
CA VAL A 194 2.26 -26.43 -14.50
C VAL A 194 3.30 -27.36 -15.10
N ASN A 195 4.56 -27.23 -14.70
CA ASN A 195 5.69 -28.00 -15.26
C ASN A 195 5.80 -27.94 -16.79
N GLY A 196 5.43 -26.79 -17.38
CA GLY A 196 5.43 -26.57 -18.83
C GLY A 196 4.21 -27.14 -19.56
N GLU A 197 3.31 -27.84 -18.88
CA GLU A 197 2.07 -28.37 -19.45
C GLU A 197 0.93 -27.36 -19.32
N TYR A 198 0.26 -27.08 -20.43
CA TYR A 198 -0.94 -26.24 -20.47
C TYR A 198 -2.21 -27.10 -20.43
N LYS A 199 -3.12 -26.77 -19.52
CA LYS A 199 -4.47 -27.35 -19.43
C LYS A 199 -5.51 -26.26 -19.19
N PRO A 200 -6.65 -26.26 -19.92
CA PRO A 200 -7.76 -25.34 -19.66
C PRO A 200 -8.26 -25.37 -18.21
N GLU A 201 -8.18 -26.52 -17.55
CA GLU A 201 -8.64 -26.72 -16.17
C GLU A 201 -7.77 -25.97 -15.16
N TYR A 202 -6.45 -25.88 -15.39
CA TYR A 202 -5.54 -25.07 -14.56
C TYR A 202 -5.90 -23.59 -14.67
N ASP A 203 -6.17 -23.16 -15.88
CA ASP A 203 -6.55 -21.79 -16.16
C ASP A 203 -7.84 -21.39 -15.44
N ASP A 204 -8.87 -22.23 -15.52
CA ASP A 204 -10.16 -21.93 -14.92
C ASP A 204 -10.07 -21.97 -13.39
N ALA A 205 -9.39 -22.97 -12.81
CA ALA A 205 -9.19 -23.06 -11.36
C ALA A 205 -8.43 -21.83 -10.80
N ALA A 206 -7.32 -21.44 -11.43
CA ALA A 206 -6.54 -20.28 -11.01
C ALA A 206 -7.34 -18.97 -11.14
N ARG A 207 -8.13 -18.80 -12.22
CA ARG A 207 -8.98 -17.62 -12.40
C ARG A 207 -10.08 -17.52 -11.35
N VAL A 208 -10.69 -18.64 -10.96
CA VAL A 208 -11.70 -18.66 -9.88
C VAL A 208 -11.07 -18.21 -8.56
N VAL A 209 -9.84 -18.65 -8.26
CA VAL A 209 -9.09 -18.16 -7.09
C VAL A 209 -8.87 -16.64 -7.17
N LEU A 210 -8.42 -16.12 -8.31
CA LEU A 210 -8.15 -14.68 -8.46
C LEU A 210 -9.41 -13.81 -8.36
N VAL A 211 -10.52 -14.26 -8.95
CA VAL A 211 -11.82 -13.58 -8.84
C VAL A 211 -12.31 -13.58 -7.40
N SER A 212 -12.26 -14.74 -6.73
CA SER A 212 -12.71 -14.87 -5.34
C SER A 212 -11.84 -14.04 -4.40
N LEU A 213 -10.52 -14.02 -4.60
CA LEU A 213 -9.61 -13.15 -3.84
C LEU A 213 -9.87 -11.66 -4.09
N SER A 214 -10.32 -11.28 -5.29
CA SER A 214 -10.73 -9.90 -5.59
C SER A 214 -12.01 -9.50 -4.82
N LEU A 215 -12.98 -10.43 -4.71
CA LEU A 215 -14.16 -10.24 -3.88
C LEU A 215 -13.80 -10.12 -2.39
N VAL A 216 -12.89 -10.97 -1.90
CA VAL A 216 -12.36 -10.89 -0.52
C VAL A 216 -11.74 -9.52 -0.27
N ALA A 217 -10.90 -9.03 -1.19
CA ALA A 217 -10.27 -7.72 -1.04
C ALA A 217 -11.28 -6.58 -0.96
N ALA A 218 -12.28 -6.56 -1.85
CA ALA A 218 -13.32 -5.54 -1.88
C ALA A 218 -14.19 -5.55 -0.61
N THR A 219 -14.66 -6.73 -0.22
CA THR A 219 -15.60 -6.90 0.91
C THR A 219 -14.93 -6.62 2.25
N LEU A 220 -13.69 -7.09 2.46
CA LEU A 220 -12.92 -6.74 3.65
C LEU A 220 -12.65 -5.24 3.76
N ALA A 221 -12.33 -4.58 2.64
CA ALA A 221 -12.12 -3.12 2.63
C ALA A 221 -13.42 -2.37 2.95
N ALA A 222 -14.54 -2.77 2.36
CA ALA A 222 -15.84 -2.15 2.61
C ALA A 222 -16.29 -2.31 4.07
N GLU A 223 -16.15 -3.52 4.64
CA GLU A 223 -16.57 -3.82 6.02
C GLU A 223 -15.64 -3.20 7.08
N SER A 224 -14.39 -2.90 6.73
CA SER A 224 -13.45 -2.21 7.65
C SER A 224 -13.75 -0.71 7.77
N GLY A 225 -14.56 -0.15 6.88
CA GLY A 225 -14.80 1.29 6.76
C GLY A 225 -13.73 2.02 5.96
N LEU A 226 -14.06 3.24 5.52
CA LEU A 226 -13.21 4.06 4.66
C LEU A 226 -12.73 5.31 5.41
N ASP A 227 -11.63 5.18 6.15
CA ASP A 227 -10.86 6.31 6.68
C ASP A 227 -9.66 6.57 5.76
N LEU A 228 -9.83 7.45 4.78
CA LEU A 228 -8.86 7.62 3.68
C LEU A 228 -7.67 8.47 4.09
N ARG A 229 -7.90 9.48 4.93
CA ARG A 229 -6.92 10.41 5.49
C ARG A 229 -7.58 11.29 6.53
N SER A 230 -6.76 12.08 7.23
CA SER A 230 -7.23 13.14 8.15
C SER A 230 -8.38 13.95 7.55
N ARG A 231 -9.51 13.97 8.27
CA ARG A 231 -10.77 14.65 7.89
C ARG A 231 -11.47 14.08 6.65
N CYS A 232 -11.26 12.82 6.31
CA CYS A 232 -11.91 12.14 5.19
C CYS A 232 -12.34 10.71 5.56
N VAL A 233 -13.29 10.64 6.50
CA VAL A 233 -13.99 9.39 6.86
C VAL A 233 -15.29 9.32 6.07
N LEU A 234 -15.49 8.25 5.31
CA LEU A 234 -16.67 8.04 4.50
C LEU A 234 -17.55 6.95 5.11
N TRP A 235 -18.84 7.22 5.19
CA TRP A 235 -19.85 6.28 5.67
C TRP A 235 -20.76 5.86 4.51
N PRO A 236 -20.82 4.57 4.13
CA PRO A 236 -21.68 4.11 3.07
C PRO A 236 -23.16 4.21 3.47
N THR A 237 -24.00 4.69 2.55
CA THR A 237 -25.46 4.80 2.76
C THR A 237 -26.22 3.52 2.39
N GLN A 238 -25.55 2.58 1.73
CA GLN A 238 -26.11 1.31 1.24
C GLN A 238 -25.07 0.18 1.34
N THR A 239 -25.54 -1.07 1.30
CA THR A 239 -24.69 -2.25 1.16
C THR A 239 -24.01 -2.27 -0.22
N MET A 240 -22.79 -2.81 -0.28
CA MET A 240 -22.10 -3.03 -1.54
C MET A 240 -22.81 -4.13 -2.34
N LYS A 241 -23.19 -3.82 -3.59
CA LYS A 241 -23.83 -4.74 -4.52
C LYS A 241 -22.94 -4.96 -5.72
N TRP A 242 -22.85 -6.19 -6.18
CA TRP A 242 -22.16 -6.58 -7.40
C TRP A 242 -23.15 -6.69 -8.55
N GLU A 243 -22.76 -6.15 -9.70
CA GLU A 243 -23.49 -6.31 -10.95
C GLU A 243 -22.77 -7.31 -11.85
N LEU A 244 -23.38 -8.46 -12.12
CA LEU A 244 -22.82 -9.44 -13.02
C LEU A 244 -23.20 -9.12 -14.47
N LEU A 245 -22.23 -8.58 -15.21
CA LEU A 245 -22.39 -8.21 -16.62
C LEU A 245 -22.14 -9.41 -17.55
N VAL A 246 -23.17 -10.24 -17.76
CA VAL A 246 -23.07 -11.45 -18.60
C VAL A 246 -23.19 -11.15 -20.10
N LYS A 247 -24.17 -10.34 -20.48
CA LYS A 247 -24.49 -10.03 -21.89
C LYS A 247 -24.64 -8.52 -22.10
N PRO A 248 -23.92 -7.89 -23.05
CA PRO A 248 -24.08 -6.48 -23.35
C PRO A 248 -25.54 -6.10 -23.64
N GLY A 249 -26.03 -5.05 -22.99
CA GLY A 249 -27.40 -4.54 -23.14
C GLY A 249 -28.49 -5.30 -22.38
N ALA A 250 -28.16 -6.41 -21.71
CA ALA A 250 -29.09 -7.08 -20.79
C ALA A 250 -29.05 -6.42 -19.40
N THR A 251 -30.15 -6.50 -18.65
CA THR A 251 -30.19 -6.08 -17.25
C THR A 251 -29.20 -6.93 -16.43
N PRO A 252 -28.29 -6.31 -15.66
CA PRO A 252 -27.36 -7.04 -14.81
C PRO A 252 -28.08 -7.83 -13.72
N GLU A 253 -27.52 -8.98 -13.36
CA GLU A 253 -27.90 -9.68 -12.13
C GLU A 253 -27.20 -9.00 -10.95
N LEU A 254 -27.96 -8.74 -9.88
CA LEU A 254 -27.44 -8.12 -8.66
C LEU A 254 -27.15 -9.19 -7.62
N VAL A 255 -25.95 -9.16 -7.06
CA VAL A 255 -25.52 -10.10 -6.01
C VAL A 255 -24.90 -9.32 -4.86
N GLU A 256 -25.29 -9.67 -3.63
CA GLU A 256 -24.61 -9.21 -2.42
C GLU A 256 -23.70 -10.31 -1.92
N VAL A 257 -22.47 -9.95 -1.54
CA VAL A 257 -21.46 -10.89 -1.04
C VAL A 257 -20.83 -10.28 0.20
N SER A 258 -20.92 -11.00 1.33
CA SER A 258 -20.24 -10.61 2.56
C SER A 258 -18.75 -11.00 2.52
N SER A 259 -17.91 -10.43 3.38
CA SER A 259 -16.51 -10.87 3.50
C SER A 259 -16.40 -12.32 3.95
N ALA A 260 -17.31 -12.79 4.79
CA ALA A 260 -17.36 -14.18 5.24
C ALA A 260 -17.64 -15.14 4.06
N ASP A 261 -18.62 -14.83 3.22
CA ASP A 261 -18.93 -15.63 2.03
C ASP A 261 -17.82 -15.57 0.99
N ALA A 262 -17.22 -14.39 0.77
CA ALA A 262 -16.09 -14.23 -0.14
C ALA A 262 -14.87 -15.04 0.32
N ILE A 263 -14.56 -15.03 1.62
CA ILE A 263 -13.44 -15.80 2.19
C ILE A 263 -13.70 -17.30 1.98
N LYS A 264 -14.91 -17.78 2.30
CA LYS A 264 -15.28 -19.18 2.08
C LYS A 264 -15.14 -19.58 0.62
N LEU A 265 -15.66 -18.76 -0.30
CA LEU A 265 -15.54 -19.01 -1.75
C LEU A 265 -14.08 -19.06 -2.19
N TYR A 266 -13.24 -18.17 -1.67
CA TYR A 266 -11.81 -18.15 -1.94
C TYR A 266 -11.11 -19.41 -1.41
N GLU A 267 -11.41 -19.86 -0.20
CA GLU A 267 -10.83 -21.08 0.38
C GLU A 267 -11.22 -22.34 -0.42
N GLU A 268 -12.49 -22.45 -0.83
CA GLU A 268 -12.97 -23.52 -1.72
C GLU A 268 -12.26 -23.49 -3.08
N ALA A 269 -12.07 -22.29 -3.65
CA ALA A 269 -11.36 -22.11 -4.90
C ALA A 269 -9.88 -22.50 -4.80
N VAL A 270 -9.20 -22.11 -3.71
CA VAL A 270 -7.80 -22.47 -3.46
C VAL A 270 -7.67 -23.98 -3.34
N LYS A 271 -8.55 -24.62 -2.57
CA LYS A 271 -8.58 -26.08 -2.43
C LYS A 271 -8.74 -26.75 -3.80
N ALA A 272 -9.70 -26.32 -4.61
CA ALA A 272 -9.93 -26.88 -5.94
C ALA A 272 -8.71 -26.70 -6.87
N ALA A 273 -8.06 -25.53 -6.82
CA ALA A 273 -6.85 -25.26 -7.59
C ALA A 273 -5.68 -26.16 -7.16
N THR A 274 -5.45 -26.32 -5.85
CA THR A 274 -4.39 -27.19 -5.34
C THR A 274 -4.67 -28.66 -5.60
N ASP A 275 -5.93 -29.11 -5.50
CA ASP A 275 -6.34 -30.48 -5.85
C ASP A 275 -6.12 -30.77 -7.35
N ALA A 276 -6.24 -29.74 -8.19
CA ALA A 276 -5.91 -29.82 -9.61
C ALA A 276 -4.40 -29.75 -9.91
N GLY A 277 -3.55 -29.56 -8.89
CA GLY A 277 -2.09 -29.54 -9.02
C GLY A 277 -1.47 -28.16 -9.29
N LEU A 278 -2.23 -27.08 -9.16
CA LEU A 278 -1.65 -25.73 -9.20
C LEU A 278 -0.85 -25.44 -7.92
N PRO A 279 0.34 -24.83 -8.04
CA PRO A 279 1.10 -24.43 -6.86
C PRO A 279 0.42 -23.24 -6.17
N TYR A 280 0.29 -23.32 -4.85
CA TYR A 280 -0.25 -22.25 -4.02
C TYR A 280 0.43 -22.24 -2.66
N ARG A 281 1.20 -21.20 -2.35
CA ARG A 281 2.02 -21.17 -1.14
C ARG A 281 1.31 -20.43 -0.01
N THR A 282 0.75 -21.17 0.95
CA THR A 282 0.06 -20.56 2.10
C THR A 282 1.02 -19.98 3.15
N ASP A 283 2.21 -20.53 3.27
CA ASP A 283 3.26 -20.01 4.16
C ASP A 283 4.04 -18.87 3.49
N PRO A 284 4.20 -17.71 4.14
CA PRO A 284 4.96 -16.60 3.58
C PRO A 284 6.39 -16.99 3.22
N VAL A 285 6.89 -16.46 2.10
CA VAL A 285 8.33 -16.45 1.82
C VAL A 285 8.96 -15.37 2.70
N SER A 286 9.64 -15.77 3.77
CA SER A 286 10.31 -14.85 4.68
C SER A 286 11.72 -14.55 4.20
N LEU A 287 11.99 -13.27 3.91
CA LEU A 287 13.29 -12.75 3.52
C LEU A 287 13.93 -11.98 4.68
N LYS A 288 15.25 -11.84 4.63
CA LYS A 288 16.00 -10.91 5.47
C LYS A 288 16.51 -9.74 4.62
N PRO A 289 16.56 -8.50 5.15
CA PRO A 289 17.09 -7.38 4.40
C PRO A 289 18.55 -7.62 4.05
N GLY A 290 18.94 -7.35 2.80
CA GLY A 290 20.31 -7.49 2.35
C GLY A 290 21.21 -6.42 2.97
N LYS A 291 22.52 -6.66 2.99
CA LYS A 291 23.50 -5.77 3.66
C LYS A 291 23.40 -4.30 3.23
N SER A 292 23.23 -4.06 1.93
CA SER A 292 23.11 -2.70 1.39
C SER A 292 21.83 -1.99 1.81
N LEU A 293 20.70 -2.71 1.84
CA LEU A 293 19.42 -2.17 2.30
C LEU A 293 19.46 -1.84 3.79
N THR A 294 20.05 -2.72 4.60
CA THR A 294 20.27 -2.50 6.04
C THR A 294 21.09 -1.24 6.30
N ALA A 295 22.25 -1.10 5.64
CA ALA A 295 23.11 0.07 5.81
C ALA A 295 22.42 1.38 5.38
N LEU A 296 21.71 1.35 4.25
CA LEU A 296 20.94 2.49 3.76
C LEU A 296 19.87 2.94 4.77
N LEU A 297 19.14 1.97 5.32
CA LEU A 297 18.07 2.26 6.26
C LEU A 297 18.58 2.82 7.59
N GLN A 298 19.63 2.21 8.15
CA GLN A 298 20.26 2.69 9.38
C GLN A 298 20.76 4.13 9.23
N GLU A 299 21.47 4.42 8.13
CA GLU A 299 21.97 5.77 7.86
C GLU A 299 20.82 6.77 7.67
N SER A 300 19.75 6.38 6.97
CA SER A 300 18.58 7.24 6.79
C SER A 300 17.94 7.62 8.12
N GLN A 301 17.87 6.70 9.08
CA GLN A 301 17.32 7.00 10.41
C GLN A 301 18.27 7.85 11.25
N ASN A 302 19.59 7.62 11.16
CA ASN A 302 20.58 8.45 11.82
C ASN A 302 20.51 9.91 11.32
N ILE A 303 20.39 10.09 10.00
CA ILE A 303 20.20 11.42 9.40
C ILE A 303 18.91 12.03 9.92
N ALA A 304 17.79 11.31 9.89
CA ALA A 304 16.51 11.82 10.37
C ALA A 304 16.60 12.29 11.84
N ALA A 305 17.21 11.47 12.72
CA ALA A 305 17.43 11.80 14.12
C ALA A 305 18.32 13.05 14.29
N ALA A 306 19.39 13.16 13.51
CA ALA A 306 20.29 14.30 13.52
C ALA A 306 19.63 15.59 12.98
N THR A 307 18.81 15.49 11.94
CA THR A 307 18.08 16.64 11.36
C THR A 307 16.95 17.11 12.28
N SER A 308 16.23 16.21 12.95
CA SER A 308 15.29 16.62 14.01
C SER A 308 15.97 17.25 15.24
N ALA A 309 17.29 17.08 15.38
CA ALA A 309 18.13 17.78 16.34
C ALA A 309 18.91 18.98 15.73
N GLY A 310 18.74 19.23 14.42
CA GLY A 310 19.58 20.09 13.59
C GLY A 310 18.81 21.04 12.65
N GLU A 311 17.48 21.16 12.79
CA GLU A 311 16.74 22.34 12.30
C GLU A 311 17.09 23.64 13.08
N ASP A 312 18.14 23.58 13.91
CA ASP A 312 18.82 24.68 14.59
C ASP A 312 20.22 25.01 13.97
N GLU A 313 20.36 25.06 12.64
CA GLU A 313 21.51 25.71 11.97
C GLU A 313 21.07 26.79 10.96
#